data_AF-A0A9E2ZVH6-F1
#
_entry.id   AF-A0A9E2ZVH6-F1
#
_cell.length_a   1.000
_cell.length_b   1.000
_cell.length_c   1.000
_cell.angle_alpha   90.00
_cell.angle_beta   90.00
_cell.angle_gamma   90.00
#
_symmetry.space_group_name_H-M   'P 1'
#
loop_
_entity.id
_entity.type
_entity.pdbx_description
1 polymer ?
#
loop_
_entity_poly.entity_id
_entity_poly.type
_entity_poly.pdbx_seq_one_letter_code
_entity_poly.pdbx_strand_id
1 'polypeptide(L)' 'MGQPDPAQAAAPYNYARFDDYVAAGGDLADEAAFWAAPRAGEPAADFTLTRLGDGAAIALSDLWRAKPLVMEFGSFT' A
#
# COMPACT_ATOMS: atom_id res chain seq x y z
N MET A 1 -35.95 -16.64 -19.79
CA MET A 1 -35.01 -16.80 -18.66
C MET A 1 -33.77 -17.47 -19.22
N GLY A 2 -32.73 -16.69 -19.54
CA GLY A 2 -31.49 -17.21 -20.12
C GLY A 2 -30.70 -18.01 -19.09
N GLN A 3 -30.26 -19.19 -19.47
CA GLN A 3 -29.41 -20.05 -18.64
C GLN A 3 -28.05 -19.33 -18.47
N PRO A 4 -27.51 -19.18 -17.25
CA PRO A 4 -26.21 -18.53 -17.06
C PRO A 4 -25.13 -19.34 -17.78
N ASP A 5 -24.24 -18.63 -18.48
CA ASP A 5 -23.10 -19.18 -19.19
C ASP A 5 -22.15 -19.88 -18.19
N PRO A 6 -21.86 -21.18 -18.34
CA PRO A 6 -20.94 -21.90 -17.46
C PRO A 6 -19.50 -21.35 -17.52
N ALA A 7 -19.14 -20.53 -18.52
CA ALA A 7 -17.85 -19.83 -18.55
C ALA A 7 -17.76 -18.64 -17.57
N GLN A 8 -18.89 -18.22 -16.99
CA GLN A 8 -18.95 -17.23 -15.90
C GLN A 8 -18.92 -17.92 -14.52
N ALA A 9 -18.53 -19.20 -14.47
CA ALA A 9 -18.30 -19.93 -13.22
C ALA A 9 -17.09 -19.35 -12.48
N ALA A 10 -17.39 -18.45 -11.54
CA ALA A 10 -16.55 -17.97 -10.44
C ALA A 10 -15.10 -17.63 -10.83
N ALA A 11 -14.81 -16.34 -11.04
CA ALA A 11 -13.47 -15.85 -10.78
C ALA A 11 -13.01 -16.43 -9.43
N PRO A 12 -11.82 -17.02 -9.33
CA PRO A 12 -11.37 -17.65 -8.11
C PRO A 12 -11.52 -16.65 -6.98
N TYR A 13 -12.11 -17.08 -5.86
CA TYR A 13 -12.29 -16.25 -4.69
C TYR A 13 -10.97 -15.55 -4.36
N ASN A 14 -10.95 -14.20 -4.41
CA ASN A 14 -9.73 -13.39 -4.29
C ASN A 14 -9.01 -13.58 -2.94
N TYR A 15 -9.64 -14.30 -2.01
CA TYR A 15 -9.19 -14.54 -0.65
C TYR A 15 -8.94 -16.03 -0.40
N ALA A 16 -8.59 -16.80 -1.43
CA ALA A 16 -8.30 -18.23 -1.31
C ALA A 16 -7.23 -18.59 -0.25
N ARG A 17 -6.42 -17.61 0.19
CA ARG A 17 -5.40 -17.75 1.25
C ARG A 17 -5.74 -17.01 2.54
N PHE A 18 -6.96 -16.51 2.70
CA PHE A 18 -7.32 -15.70 3.85
C PHE A 18 -7.27 -16.50 5.16
N ASP A 19 -7.69 -17.75 5.15
CA ASP A 19 -7.62 -18.59 6.35
C ASP A 19 -6.17 -18.85 6.78
N ASP A 20 -5.28 -19.14 5.82
CA ASP A 20 -3.83 -19.28 6.09
C ASP A 20 -3.23 -17.97 6.61
N TYR A 21 -3.66 -16.84 6.05
CA TYR A 21 -3.23 -15.50 6.43
C TYR A 21 -3.62 -15.17 7.89
N VAL A 22 -4.86 -15.44 8.27
CA VAL A 22 -5.36 -15.28 9.65
C VAL A 22 -4.70 -16.26 10.60
N ALA A 23 -4.50 -17.52 10.19
CA ALA A 23 -3.79 -18.51 11.01
C ALA A 23 -2.34 -18.12 11.29
N ALA A 24 -1.70 -17.40 10.36
CA ALA A 24 -0.38 -16.80 10.53
C ALA A 24 -0.39 -15.49 11.35
N GLY A 25 -1.56 -14.99 11.75
CA GLY A 25 -1.74 -13.74 12.51
C GLY A 25 -1.58 -12.46 11.68
N GLY A 26 -1.70 -12.56 10.35
CA GLY A 26 -1.52 -11.41 9.46
C GLY A 26 -2.55 -10.30 9.70
N ASP A 27 -3.80 -10.67 9.97
CA ASP A 27 -4.89 -9.74 10.26
C ASP A 27 -4.60 -8.85 11.48
N LEU A 28 -4.10 -9.43 12.57
CA LEU A 28 -3.71 -8.69 13.77
C LEU A 28 -2.49 -7.78 13.51
N ALA A 29 -1.54 -8.25 12.71
CA ALA A 29 -0.36 -7.47 12.35
C ALA A 29 -0.75 -6.24 11.50
N ASP A 30 -1.64 -6.41 10.52
CA ASP A 30 -2.17 -5.32 9.69
C ASP A 30 -2.99 -4.32 10.51
N GLU A 31 -3.84 -4.80 11.42
CA GLU A 31 -4.59 -3.92 12.31
C GLU A 31 -3.65 -3.06 13.18
N ALA A 32 -2.63 -3.68 13.79
CA ALA A 32 -1.63 -2.95 14.56
C ALA A 32 -0.88 -1.92 13.69
N ALA A 33 -0.51 -2.29 12.46
CA ALA A 33 0.14 -1.40 11.51
C ALA A 33 -0.77 -0.21 11.11
N PHE A 34 -2.07 -0.45 10.91
CA PHE A 34 -3.03 0.60 10.61
C PHE A 34 -3.12 1.63 11.74
N TRP A 35 -3.20 1.19 12.99
CA TRP A 35 -3.26 2.10 14.13
C TRP A 35 -1.95 2.89 14.34
N ALA A 36 -0.82 2.29 13.96
CA ALA A 36 0.49 2.91 13.96
C ALA A 36 0.77 3.78 12.71
N ALA A 37 -0.12 3.79 11.73
CA ALA A 37 0.08 4.56 10.50
C ALA A 37 0.03 6.07 10.77
N PRO A 38 0.83 6.87 10.01
CA PRO A 38 0.81 8.33 10.12
C PRO A 38 -0.60 8.91 9.89
N ARG A 39 -1.00 9.90 10.71
CA ARG A 39 -2.32 10.53 10.62
C ARG A 39 -2.25 11.95 10.08
N ALA A 40 -3.35 12.39 9.47
CA ALA A 40 -3.46 13.78 9.02
C ALA A 40 -3.34 14.74 10.21
N GLY A 41 -2.52 15.77 10.06
CA GLY A 41 -2.24 16.75 11.12
C GLY A 41 -1.01 16.42 11.98
N GLU A 42 -0.49 15.19 11.91
CA GLU A 42 0.80 14.84 12.51
C GLU A 42 1.95 15.32 11.60
N PRO A 43 3.15 15.56 12.17
CA PRO A 43 4.34 15.81 11.37
C PRO A 43 4.59 14.67 10.37
N ALA A 44 4.79 15.02 9.10
CA ALA A 44 5.12 14.03 8.08
C ALA A 44 6.46 13.35 8.40
N ALA A 45 6.49 12.02 8.29
CA ALA A 45 7.71 11.24 8.49
C ALA A 45 8.74 11.58 7.39
N ASP A 46 9.98 11.85 7.82
CA ASP A 46 11.08 12.16 6.90
C ASP A 46 11.83 10.88 6.52
N PHE A 47 11.66 10.47 5.26
CA PHE A 47 12.29 9.28 4.71
C PHE A 47 13.41 9.66 3.75
N THR A 48 14.46 8.83 3.71
CA THR A 48 15.46 8.88 2.66
C THR A 48 14.98 8.04 1.47
N LEU A 49 14.81 8.68 0.32
CA LEU A 49 14.40 8.05 -0.93
C LEU A 49 15.56 7.98 -1.91
N THR A 50 15.56 6.97 -2.77
CA THR A 50 16.49 6.87 -3.90
C THR A 50 15.85 7.51 -5.13
N ARG A 51 16.51 8.52 -5.73
CA ARG A 51 16.07 9.15 -6.97
C ARG A 51 16.39 8.25 -8.16
N LEU A 52 15.39 7.96 -8.98
CA LEU A 52 15.51 7.01 -10.10
C LEU A 52 16.49 7.44 -11.20
N GLY A 53 16.67 8.74 -11.44
CA GLY A 53 17.48 9.23 -12.56
C GLY A 53 19.00 9.14 -12.35
N ASP A 54 19.46 9.26 -11.11
CA ASP A 54 20.88 9.35 -10.75
C ASP A 54 21.27 8.41 -9.59
N GLY A 55 20.31 7.71 -8.98
CA GLY A 55 20.52 6.86 -7.82
C GLY A 55 20.83 7.64 -6.54
N ALA A 56 20.71 8.97 -6.54
CA ALA A 56 21.05 9.78 -5.38
C ALA A 56 20.06 9.55 -4.22
N ALA A 57 20.59 9.57 -2.99
CA ALA A 57 19.77 9.57 -1.79
C ALA A 57 19.26 11.00 -1.50
N ILE A 58 17.96 11.12 -1.21
CA ILE A 58 17.30 12.42 -0.96
C ILE A 58 16.41 12.28 0.27
N ALA A 59 16.53 13.21 1.22
CA ALA A 59 15.57 13.33 2.31
C ALA A 59 14.28 13.98 1.79
N LEU A 60 13.12 13.42 2.13
CA LEU A 60 11.82 14.00 1.76
C LEU A 60 11.65 15.43 2.28
N SER A 61 12.22 15.73 3.45
CA SER A 61 12.15 17.06 4.02
C SER A 61 12.84 18.13 3.20
N ASP A 62 13.87 17.80 2.44
CA ASP A 62 14.50 18.74 1.51
C ASP A 62 13.55 19.15 0.37
N LEU A 63 12.58 18.30 0.03
CA LEU A 63 11.59 18.59 -1.02
C LEU A 63 10.46 19.49 -0.50
N TRP A 64 9.87 19.17 0.68
CA TRP A 64 8.74 19.94 1.20
C TRP A 64 9.13 21.25 1.88
N ARG A 65 10.39 21.41 2.31
CA ARG A 65 10.89 22.68 2.86
C ARG A 65 10.82 23.81 1.84
N ALA A 66 11.01 23.49 0.56
CA ALA A 66 11.00 24.48 -0.51
C ALA A 66 9.58 24.86 -0.97
N LYS A 67 8.63 23.92 -0.92
CA LYS A 67 7.25 24.10 -1.38
C LYS A 67 6.35 22.94 -0.92
N PRO A 68 5.02 23.10 -0.90
CA PRO A 68 4.11 21.98 -0.67
C PRO A 68 4.42 20.80 -1.60
N LEU A 69 4.44 19.60 -1.04
CA LEU A 69 4.77 18.36 -1.75
C LEU A 69 3.53 17.47 -1.81
N VAL A 70 3.25 16.93 -3.00
CA VAL A 70 2.28 15.86 -3.21
C VAL A 70 3.05 14.58 -3.51
N MET A 71 2.67 13.48 -2.86
CA MET A 71 3.30 12.18 -3.01
C MET A 71 2.28 11.17 -3.55
N GLU A 72 2.68 10.42 -4.57
CA GLU A 72 1.91 9.32 -5.13
C GLU A 72 2.71 8.03 -4.96
N PHE A 73 2.06 6.99 -4.43
CA PHE A 73 2.65 5.68 -4.28
C PHE A 73 2.04 4.73 -5.31
N GLY A 74 2.88 4.02 -6.03
CA GLY A 74 2.47 3.05 -7.02
C GLY A 74 3.54 1.98 -7.23
N SER A 75 3.12 0.85 -7.78
CA SER A 75 4.00 -0.20 -8.26
C SER A 75 3.69 -0.48 -9.72
N PHE A 76 4.70 -0.93 -10.46
CA PHE A 76 4.46 -1.60 -11.72
C PHE A 76 4.19 -3.08 -11.38
N THR A 77 3.13 -3.63 -11.96
CA THR A 77 2.78 -5.06 -11.85
C THR A 77 2.94 -5.73 -13.20
#